data_AF-X1IRA6-F1
#
_entry.id   AF-X1IRA6-F1
#
_cell.length_a   1.000
_cell.length_b   1.000
_cell.length_c   1.000
_cell.angle_alpha   90.00
_cell.angle_beta   90.00
_cell.angle_gamma   90.00
#
_symmetry.space_group_name_H-M   'P 1'
#
loop_
_entity.id
_entity.type
_entity.pdbx_description
1 polymer ?
#
loop_
_entity_poly.entity_id
_entity_poly.type
_entity_poly.pdbx_seq_one_letter_code
_entity_poly.pdbx_strand_id
1 'polypeptide(L)'
;MLTEKVREMISGIKIIQAFQQEEPESKNFDKLSQEYLGKNISLIKIWGTMFPLIFLFAEIGMAIILWVGGQQVILNELTTGELVAFFSYMGIIVWPMMAVGMVTNVYQRGNASYKRILELLEEKPDIYDAPRAEYHPLEGSIKLENIYFSYGEQIVLDNINIDIEQGQ
;
A
#
# COMPACT_ATOMS: atom_id res chain seq x y z
N MET A 1 -12.22 0.01 4.25
CA MET A 1 -13.69 0.25 4.24
C MET A 1 -14.48 -1.03 3.98
N LEU A 2 -14.61 -1.55 2.75
CA LEU A 2 -15.48 -2.72 2.50
C LEU A 2 -15.00 -3.99 3.24
N THR A 3 -13.70 -4.29 3.14
CA THR A 3 -13.07 -5.43 3.83
C THR A 3 -13.13 -5.31 5.36
N GLU A 4 -13.05 -4.08 5.90
CA GLU A 4 -13.20 -3.82 7.33
C GLU A 4 -14.63 -4.06 7.79
N LYS A 5 -15.62 -3.59 7.03
CA LYS A 5 -17.04 -3.85 7.34
C LYS A 5 -17.37 -5.35 7.31
N VAL A 6 -16.82 -6.10 6.35
CA VAL A 6 -16.95 -7.57 6.32
C VAL A 6 -16.30 -8.19 7.57
N ARG A 7 -15.09 -7.75 7.94
CA ARG A 7 -14.40 -8.24 9.13
C ARG A 7 -15.21 -7.98 10.41
N GLU A 8 -15.76 -6.78 10.56
CA GLU A 8 -16.62 -6.39 11.67
C GLU A 8 -17.87 -7.27 11.74
N MET A 9 -18.59 -7.46 10.63
CA MET A 9 -19.79 -8.30 10.56
C MET A 9 -19.50 -9.76 10.92
N ILE A 10 -18.39 -10.32 10.43
CA ILE A 10 -18.00 -11.70 10.76
C ILE A 10 -17.64 -11.82 12.24
N SER A 11 -16.91 -10.84 12.79
CA SER A 11 -16.51 -10.86 14.20
C SER A 11 -17.72 -10.67 15.14
N GLY A 12 -18.72 -9.89 14.70
CA GLY A 12 -19.94 -9.57 15.42
C GLY A 12 -21.16 -10.41 15.06
N ILE A 13 -21.03 -11.50 14.29
CA ILE A 13 -22.18 -12.22 13.70
C ILE A 13 -23.20 -12.68 14.75
N LYS A 14 -22.73 -13.12 15.93
CA LYS A 14 -23.60 -13.52 17.05
C LYS A 14 -24.45 -12.36 17.58
N ILE A 15 -23.89 -11.15 17.60
CA ILE A 15 -24.60 -9.94 18.03
C ILE A 15 -25.66 -9.58 16.99
N ILE A 16 -25.29 -9.59 15.71
CA ILE A 16 -26.22 -9.29 14.61
C ILE A 16 -27.43 -10.23 14.65
N GLN A 17 -27.20 -11.54 14.84
CA GLN A 17 -28.27 -12.54 14.97
C GLN A 17 -29.09 -12.37 16.26
N ALA A 18 -28.45 -12.08 17.40
CA ALA A 18 -29.15 -11.89 18.67
C ALA A 18 -30.14 -10.72 18.63
N PHE A 19 -29.85 -9.69 17.83
CA PHE A 19 -30.72 -8.53 17.63
C PHE A 19 -31.54 -8.57 16.34
N GLN A 20 -31.52 -9.68 15.58
CA GLN A 20 -32.21 -9.85 14.29
C GLN A 20 -31.94 -8.69 13.30
N GLN A 21 -30.67 -8.28 13.21
CA GLN A 21 -30.21 -7.14 12.40
C GLN A 21 -29.61 -7.55 11.03
N GLU A 22 -29.83 -8.77 10.56
CA GLU A 22 -29.23 -9.28 9.31
C GLU A 22 -29.65 -8.45 8.08
N GLU A 23 -30.95 -8.18 7.94
CA GLU A 23 -31.52 -7.40 6.84
C GLU A 23 -31.04 -5.93 6.83
N PRO A 24 -31.11 -5.19 7.96
CA PRO A 24 -30.52 -3.85 8.06
C PRO A 24 -29.03 -3.81 7.70
N GLU A 25 -28.23 -4.75 8.20
CA GLU A 25 -26.79 -4.81 7.90
C GLU A 25 -26.52 -5.17 6.43
N SER A 26 -27.30 -6.07 5.84
CA SER A 26 -27.20 -6.39 4.41
C SER A 26 -27.46 -5.15 3.55
N LYS A 27 -28.51 -4.37 3.85
CA LYS A 27 -28.80 -3.12 3.12
C LYS A 27 -27.70 -2.08 3.28
N ASN A 28 -27.11 -1.99 4.48
CA ASN A 28 -25.98 -1.08 4.72
C ASN A 28 -24.74 -1.51 3.93
N PHE A 29 -24.45 -2.82 3.89
CA PHE A 29 -23.38 -3.38 3.08
C PHE A 29 -23.58 -3.12 1.58
N ASP A 30 -24.80 -3.33 1.07
CA ASP A 30 -25.14 -3.05 -0.33
C ASP A 30 -24.92 -1.58 -0.68
N LYS A 31 -25.32 -0.65 0.19
CA LYS A 31 -25.07 0.79 0.01
C LYS A 31 -23.57 1.10 -0.10
N LEU A 32 -22.77 0.55 0.82
CA LEU A 32 -21.31 0.71 0.80
C LEU A 32 -20.68 0.11 -0.47
N SER A 33 -21.19 -1.04 -0.91
CA SER A 33 -20.76 -1.72 -2.14
C SER A 33 -21.05 -0.89 -3.38
N GLN A 34 -22.25 -0.32 -3.48
CA GLN A 34 -22.63 0.58 -4.57
C GLN A 34 -21.80 1.87 -4.58
N GLU A 35 -21.51 2.45 -3.41
CA GLU A 35 -20.62 3.62 -3.33
C GLU A 35 -19.20 3.27 -3.81
N TYR A 36 -18.66 2.12 -3.37
CA TYR A 36 -17.37 1.63 -3.82
C TYR A 36 -17.34 1.41 -5.34
N LEU A 37 -18.38 0.77 -5.89
CA LEU A 37 -18.53 0.52 -7.32
C LEU A 37 -18.61 1.84 -8.10
N GLY A 38 -19.37 2.84 -7.63
CA GLY A 38 -19.43 4.16 -8.25
C GLY A 38 -18.08 4.87 -8.28
N LYS A 39 -17.31 4.82 -7.19
CA LYS A 39 -15.94 5.35 -7.13
C LYS A 39 -15.01 4.60 -8.07
N ASN A 40 -15.10 3.27 -8.12
CA ASN A 40 -14.28 2.44 -9.00
C ASN A 40 -14.59 2.71 -10.48
N ILE A 41 -15.86 2.81 -10.88
CA ILE A 41 -16.26 3.19 -12.24
C ILE A 41 -15.73 4.58 -12.59
N SER A 42 -15.81 5.54 -11.66
CA SER A 42 -15.28 6.90 -11.89
C SER A 42 -13.78 6.88 -12.12
N LEU A 43 -13.03 6.09 -11.35
CA LEU A 43 -11.61 5.86 -11.55
C LEU A 43 -11.34 5.21 -12.92
N ILE A 44 -12.07 4.15 -13.29
CA ILE A 44 -11.94 3.48 -14.59
C ILE A 44 -12.22 4.44 -15.74
N LYS A 45 -13.21 5.33 -15.64
CA LYS A 45 -13.49 6.34 -16.67
C LYS A 45 -12.33 7.31 -16.87
N ILE A 46 -11.64 7.70 -15.78
CA ILE A 46 -10.44 8.54 -15.87
C ILE A 46 -9.32 7.77 -16.58
N TRP A 47 -9.02 6.56 -16.14
CA TRP A 47 -7.96 5.74 -16.75
C TRP A 47 -8.26 5.38 -18.21
N GLY A 48 -9.52 5.06 -18.50
CA GLY A 48 -10.01 4.70 -19.83
C GLY A 48 -9.97 5.85 -20.83
N THR A 49 -10.00 7.11 -20.37
CA THR A 49 -9.85 8.29 -21.24
C THR A 49 -8.40 8.74 -21.39
N MET A 50 -7.54 8.51 -20.39
CA MET A 50 -6.13 8.91 -20.43
C MET A 50 -5.33 8.25 -21.56
N PHE A 51 -5.44 6.93 -21.75
CA PHE A 51 -4.71 6.24 -22.82
C PHE A 51 -5.08 6.74 -24.23
N PRO A 52 -6.38 6.79 -24.61
CA PRO A 52 -6.79 7.37 -25.89
C PRO A 52 -6.29 8.80 -26.09
N LEU A 53 -6.30 9.64 -25.06
CA LEU A 53 -5.81 11.01 -25.16
C LEU A 53 -4.30 11.05 -25.42
N ILE A 54 -3.50 10.24 -24.72
CA ILE A 54 -2.05 10.19 -24.97
C ILE A 54 -1.76 9.73 -26.40
N PHE A 55 -2.44 8.69 -26.88
CA PHE A 55 -2.31 8.24 -28.27
C PHE A 55 -2.74 9.32 -29.26
N LEU A 56 -3.86 10.00 -29.01
CA LEU A 56 -4.33 11.09 -29.87
C LEU A 56 -3.27 12.21 -29.98
N PHE A 57 -2.68 12.64 -28.86
CA PHE A 57 -1.62 13.66 -28.90
C PHE A 57 -0.36 13.18 -29.62
N ALA A 58 0.01 11.91 -29.46
CA ALA A 58 1.13 11.32 -30.18
C ALA A 58 0.88 11.31 -31.69
N GLU A 59 -0.30 10.87 -32.13
CA GLU A 59 -0.69 10.82 -33.54
C GLU A 59 -0.83 12.21 -34.16
N ILE A 60 -1.34 13.20 -33.40
CA ILE A 60 -1.34 14.61 -33.84
C ILE A 60 0.10 15.10 -34.05
N GLY A 61 1.02 14.77 -33.13
CA GLY A 61 2.45 15.10 -33.28
C GLY A 61 3.05 14.47 -34.54
N MET A 62 2.76 13.20 -34.79
CA MET A 62 3.16 12.49 -36.01
C MET A 62 2.60 13.16 -37.28
N ALA A 63 1.32 13.55 -37.27
CA ALA A 63 0.69 14.24 -38.40
C ALA A 63 1.34 15.60 -38.67
N ILE A 64 1.68 16.37 -37.63
CA ILE A 64 2.39 17.65 -37.74
C ILE A 64 3.77 17.44 -38.36
N ILE A 65 4.52 16.44 -37.90
CA ILE A 65 5.84 16.10 -38.45
C ILE A 65 5.73 15.73 -39.91
N LEU A 66 4.76 14.90 -40.28
CA LEU A 66 4.56 14.50 -41.66
C LEU A 66 4.20 15.71 -42.54
N TRP A 67 3.34 16.60 -42.06
CA TRP A 67 2.96 17.80 -42.78
C TRP A 67 4.15 18.75 -42.99
N VAL A 68 4.78 19.18 -41.89
CA VAL A 68 5.84 20.20 -41.92
C VAL A 68 7.12 19.63 -42.51
N GLY A 69 7.52 18.44 -42.07
CA GLY A 69 8.69 17.74 -42.59
C GLY A 69 8.51 17.34 -44.05
N GLY A 70 7.31 16.96 -44.48
CA GLY A 70 7.00 16.71 -45.89
C GLY A 70 7.19 17.94 -46.77
N GLN A 71 6.75 19.12 -46.30
CA GLN A 71 7.01 20.39 -47.00
C GLN A 71 8.51 20.70 -47.10
N GLN A 72 9.27 20.51 -46.02
CA GLN A 72 10.73 20.73 -46.02
C GLN A 72 11.47 19.76 -46.95
N VAL A 73 11.00 18.51 -47.08
CA VAL A 73 11.54 17.56 -48.05
C VAL A 73 11.28 18.03 -49.48
N ILE A 74 10.09 18.55 -49.79
CA ILE A 74 9.76 19.09 -51.11
C ILE A 74 10.64 20.31 -51.45
N LEU A 75 10.95 21.13 -50.45
CA LEU A 75 11.83 22.30 -50.59
C LEU A 75 13.33 21.95 -50.62
N ASN A 76 13.69 20.66 -50.50
CA ASN A 76 15.07 20.16 -50.37
C ASN A 76 15.83 20.70 -49.15
N GLU A 77 15.12 21.13 -48.10
CA GLU A 77 15.71 21.53 -46.82
C GLU A 77 15.99 20.32 -45.92
N LEU A 78 15.21 19.25 -46.08
CA LEU A 78 15.39 17.96 -45.43
C LEU A 78 15.45 16.84 -46.47
N THR A 79 16.21 15.79 -46.18
CA THR A 79 16.15 14.54 -46.92
C THR A 79 15.00 13.67 -46.43
N THR A 80 14.50 12.79 -47.30
CA THR A 80 13.50 11.78 -46.91
C THR A 80 14.02 10.88 -45.77
N GLY A 81 15.31 10.57 -45.76
CA GLY A 81 15.93 9.78 -44.70
C GLY A 81 15.90 10.47 -43.34
N GLU A 82 16.17 11.78 -43.29
CA GLU A 82 16.07 12.57 -42.06
C GLU A 82 14.63 12.62 -41.52
N LEU A 83 13.63 12.78 -42.40
CA LEU A 83 12.23 12.75 -42.01
C LEU A 83 11.84 11.39 -41.40
N VAL A 84 12.24 10.29 -42.03
CA VAL A 84 11.97 8.93 -41.53
C VAL A 84 12.68 8.67 -40.20
N ALA A 85 13.92 9.15 -40.04
CA ALA A 85 14.66 9.05 -38.78
C ALA A 85 13.93 9.82 -37.66
N PHE A 86 13.49 11.04 -37.92
CA PHE A 86 12.75 11.86 -36.96
C PHE A 86 11.43 11.21 -36.54
N PHE A 87 10.67 10.68 -37.52
CA PHE A 87 9.43 9.95 -37.26
C PHE A 87 9.67 8.70 -36.37
N SER A 88 10.77 7.98 -36.63
CA SER A 88 11.16 6.80 -35.83
C SER A 88 11.56 7.18 -34.41
N TYR A 89 12.33 8.25 -34.21
CA TYR A 89 12.73 8.73 -32.88
C TYR A 89 11.53 9.19 -32.05
N MET A 90 10.56 9.87 -32.67
CA MET A 90 9.30 10.20 -32.02
C MET A 90 8.55 8.96 -31.53
N GLY A 91 8.44 7.93 -32.38
CA GLY A 91 7.78 6.67 -32.01
C GLY A 91 8.46 5.99 -30.81
N ILE A 92 9.79 6.04 -30.76
CA ILE A 92 10.58 5.52 -29.64
C ILE A 92 10.32 6.32 -28.36
N ILE A 93 10.14 7.64 -28.41
CA ILE A 93 9.99 8.51 -27.23
C ILE A 93 8.61 8.38 -26.55
N VAL A 94 7.56 8.01 -27.29
CA VAL A 94 6.20 7.88 -26.73
C VAL A 94 6.14 6.87 -25.58
N TRP A 95 6.77 5.69 -25.74
CA TRP A 95 6.71 4.64 -24.72
C TRP A 95 7.48 5.00 -23.42
N PRO A 96 8.74 5.48 -23.46
CA PRO A 96 9.46 5.98 -22.29
C PRO A 96 8.70 7.07 -21.53
N MET A 97 8.02 7.99 -22.22
CA MET A 97 7.19 9.00 -21.54
C MET A 97 6.07 8.36 -20.71
N MET A 98 5.39 7.33 -21.24
CA MET A 98 4.40 6.57 -20.47
C MET A 98 5.05 5.78 -19.32
N ALA A 99 6.20 5.17 -19.58
CA ALA A 99 6.93 4.35 -18.60
C ALA A 99 7.33 5.16 -17.36
N VAL A 100 7.77 6.42 -17.52
CA VAL A 100 8.10 7.31 -16.39
C VAL A 100 6.92 7.48 -15.43
N GLY A 101 5.70 7.65 -15.96
CA GLY A 101 4.48 7.75 -15.14
C GLY A 101 4.20 6.47 -14.35
N MET A 102 4.31 5.31 -15.01
CA MET A 102 4.12 4.00 -14.36
C MET A 102 5.17 3.71 -13.29
N VAL A 103 6.45 3.98 -13.59
CA VAL A 103 7.56 3.80 -12.66
C VAL A 103 7.37 4.70 -11.43
N THR A 104 6.97 5.96 -11.62
CA THR A 104 6.67 6.88 -10.51
C THR A 104 5.57 6.32 -9.61
N ASN A 105 4.50 5.77 -10.20
CA ASN A 105 3.39 5.18 -9.47
C ASN A 105 3.79 3.91 -8.69
N VAL A 106 4.63 3.05 -9.29
CA VAL A 106 5.20 1.88 -8.60
C VAL A 106 6.13 2.31 -7.48
N TYR A 107 7.00 3.29 -7.72
CA TYR A 107 7.94 3.81 -6.73
C TYR A 107 7.21 4.38 -5.51
N GLN A 108 6.15 5.17 -5.70
CA GLN A 108 5.34 5.70 -4.61
C GLN A 108 4.72 4.59 -3.73
N ARG A 109 4.14 3.55 -4.35
CA ARG A 109 3.61 2.39 -3.60
C ARG A 109 4.72 1.59 -2.91
N GLY A 110 5.88 1.48 -3.56
CA GLY A 110 7.07 0.83 -3.03
C GLY A 110 7.54 1.52 -1.75
N ASN A 111 7.67 2.85 -1.76
CA ASN A 111 8.09 3.63 -0.59
C ASN A 111 7.19 3.44 0.63
N ALA A 112 5.86 3.36 0.43
CA ALA A 112 4.93 3.10 1.54
C ALA A 112 5.12 1.69 2.15
N SER A 113 5.50 0.71 1.35
CA SER A 113 5.81 -0.65 1.84
C SER A 113 7.19 -0.73 2.47
N TYR A 114 8.17 -0.04 1.88
CA TYR A 114 9.52 0.09 2.41
C TYR A 114 9.53 0.70 3.81
N LYS A 115 8.77 1.78 4.03
CA LYS A 115 8.65 2.41 5.35
C LYS A 115 8.18 1.42 6.43
N ARG A 116 7.15 0.62 6.14
CA ARG A 116 6.63 -0.40 7.08
C ARG A 116 7.64 -1.51 7.36
N ILE A 117 8.43 -1.90 6.36
CA ILE A 117 9.51 -2.89 6.55
C ILE A 117 10.59 -2.31 7.46
N LEU A 118 10.99 -1.05 7.25
CA LEU A 118 11.95 -0.38 8.14
C LEU A 118 11.42 -0.27 9.56
N GLU A 119 10.15 0.13 9.75
CA GLU A 119 9.53 0.17 11.08
C GLU A 119 9.65 -1.19 11.80
N LEU A 120 9.45 -2.30 11.10
CA LEU A 120 9.61 -3.64 11.67
C LEU A 120 11.07 -4.03 11.94
N LEU A 121 12.01 -3.62 11.09
CA LEU A 121 13.43 -3.94 11.23
C LEU A 121 14.10 -3.11 12.34
N GLU A 122 13.63 -1.88 12.54
CA GLU A 122 14.12 -0.95 13.56
C GLU A 122 13.43 -1.13 14.92
N GLU A 123 12.39 -1.97 14.99
CA GLU A 123 11.69 -2.29 16.23
C GLU A 123 12.67 -2.89 17.24
N LYS A 124 12.79 -2.22 18.39
CA LYS A 124 13.66 -2.69 19.47
C LYS A 124 12.89 -3.65 20.36
N PRO A 125 13.48 -4.80 20.73
CA PRO A 125 12.81 -5.72 21.64
C PRO A 125 12.63 -5.07 23.01
N ASP A 126 11.44 -5.24 23.60
CA ASP A 126 11.12 -4.75 24.95
C ASP A 126 12.00 -5.38 26.02
N ILE A 127 12.43 -6.64 25.80
CA ILE A 127 13.32 -7.40 26.67
C ILE A 127 14.58 -7.74 25.87
N TYR A 128 15.73 -7.29 26.36
CA TYR A 128 17.03 -7.54 25.76
C TYR A 128 18.00 -8.06 26.81
N ASP A 129 18.94 -8.90 26.38
CA ASP A 129 19.99 -9.40 27.25
C ASP A 129 20.96 -8.27 27.62
N ALA A 130 21.35 -8.21 28.90
CA ALA A 130 22.38 -7.29 29.35
C ALA A 130 23.73 -7.63 28.67
N PRO A 131 24.62 -6.65 28.43
CA PRO A 131 25.92 -6.87 27.75
C PRO A 131 26.86 -7.91 28.40
N ARG A 132 26.52 -8.43 29.57
CA ARG A 132 27.23 -9.46 30.33
C ARG A 132 26.27 -10.50 30.93
N ALA A 133 25.23 -10.86 30.20
CA ALA A 133 24.35 -11.94 30.63
C ALA A 133 25.18 -13.23 30.77
N GLU A 134 25.29 -13.73 32.00
CA GLU A 134 25.97 -14.99 32.32
C GLU A 134 24.92 -16.09 32.47
N TYR A 135 25.25 -17.27 31.95
CA TYR A 135 24.42 -18.45 32.16
C TYR A 135 24.65 -18.98 33.58
N HIS A 136 23.59 -18.98 34.38
CA HIS A 136 23.59 -19.61 35.70
C HIS A 136 22.68 -20.84 35.69
N PRO A 137 23.14 -21.99 36.21
CA PRO A 137 22.26 -23.13 36.45
C PRO A 137 21.17 -22.72 37.46
N LEU A 138 19.91 -23.01 37.11
CA LEU A 138 18.75 -22.64 37.92
C LEU A 138 18.56 -23.67 39.05
N GLU A 139 18.53 -23.21 40.30
CA GLU A 139 18.32 -24.07 41.49
C GLU A 139 16.84 -24.34 41.80
N GLY A 140 15.92 -23.69 41.09
CA GLY A 140 14.48 -23.97 41.15
C GLY A 140 13.69 -23.24 42.24
N SER A 141 14.34 -22.44 43.10
CA SER A 141 13.66 -21.50 43.99
C SER A 141 13.28 -20.21 43.26
N ILE A 142 12.06 -19.70 43.46
CA ILE A 142 11.57 -18.46 42.84
C ILE A 142 11.22 -17.45 43.92
N LYS A 143 11.84 -16.27 43.86
CA LYS A 143 11.53 -15.15 44.75
C LYS A 143 11.07 -13.94 43.96
N LEU A 144 9.88 -13.45 44.28
CA LEU A 144 9.30 -12.22 43.74
C LEU A 144 9.28 -11.20 44.88
N GLU A 145 9.96 -10.06 44.69
CA GLU A 145 10.04 -9.00 45.71
C GLU A 145 9.54 -7.68 45.13
N ASN A 146 8.57 -7.06 45.80
CA ASN A 146 7.99 -5.77 45.45
C ASN A 146 7.62 -5.66 43.96
N ILE A 147 6.95 -6.67 43.43
CA ILE A 147 6.58 -6.70 42.01
C ILE A 147 5.35 -5.82 41.77
N TYR A 148 5.50 -4.94 40.79
CA TYR A 148 4.43 -4.11 40.23
C TYR A 148 4.29 -4.42 38.75
N PHE A 149 3.06 -4.52 38.25
CA PHE A 149 2.81 -4.79 36.83
C PHE A 149 1.49 -4.18 36.39
N SER A 150 1.48 -3.59 35.18
CA SER A 150 0.29 -2.99 34.57
C SER A 150 0.16 -3.37 33.10
N TYR A 151 -1.09 -3.49 32.65
CA TYR A 151 -1.41 -3.46 31.22
C TYR A 151 -1.91 -2.05 30.87
N GLY A 152 -1.07 -1.26 30.19
CA GLY A 152 -1.34 0.16 29.97
C GLY A 152 -1.39 0.92 31.30
N GLU A 153 -2.49 1.63 31.55
CA GLU A 153 -2.71 2.38 32.80
C GLU A 153 -3.32 1.52 33.93
N GLN A 154 -3.77 0.30 33.64
CA GLN A 154 -4.40 -0.56 34.65
C GLN A 154 -3.35 -1.38 35.40
N ILE A 155 -3.18 -1.10 36.69
CA ILE A 155 -2.34 -1.90 37.60
C ILE A 155 -3.03 -3.24 37.88
N VAL A 156 -2.30 -4.34 37.70
CA VAL A 156 -2.78 -5.72 37.90
C VAL A 156 -2.04 -6.41 39.04
N LEU A 157 -0.73 -6.16 39.19
CA LEU A 157 0.04 -6.56 40.36
C LEU A 157 0.48 -5.30 41.08
N ASP A 158 0.16 -5.23 42.38
CA ASP A 158 0.53 -4.12 43.25
C ASP A 158 1.26 -4.67 44.47
N ASN A 159 2.56 -4.38 44.56
CA ASN A 159 3.44 -4.78 45.65
C ASN A 159 3.36 -6.26 46.04
N ILE A 160 3.50 -7.16 45.06
CA ILE A 160 3.44 -8.61 45.29
C ILE A 160 4.79 -9.13 45.77
N ASN A 161 4.76 -9.92 46.84
CA ASN A 161 5.90 -10.61 47.43
C ASN A 161 5.57 -12.09 47.59
N ILE A 162 6.32 -12.98 46.93
CA ILE A 162 6.10 -14.43 46.92
C ILE A 162 7.45 -15.13 47.01
N ASP A 163 7.51 -16.19 47.83
CA ASP A 163 8.68 -17.07 47.97
C ASP A 163 8.22 -18.50 47.71
N ILE A 164 8.82 -19.17 46.72
CA ILE A 164 8.52 -20.54 46.32
C ILE A 164 9.80 -21.35 46.44
N GLU A 165 9.79 -22.34 47.32
CA GLU A 165 10.92 -23.24 47.51
C GLU A 165 11.00 -24.30 46.40
N GLN A 166 12.19 -24.87 46.22
CA GLN A 166 12.43 -25.91 45.22
C GLN A 166 11.53 -27.13 45.47
N GLY A 167 10.64 -27.44 44.52
CA GLY A 167 9.79 -28.64 44.54
C GLY A 167 8.41 -28.50 45.19
N GLN A 168 7.98 -27.28 45.54
CA GLN A 168 6.60 -26.97 45.95
C GLN A 168 5.62 -26.88 44.76
#